data_AF-A0A7D3VRM1-F1
#
_entry.id   AF-A0A7D3VRM1-F1
#
_cell.length_a   1.000
_cell.length_b   1.000
_cell.length_c   1.000
_cell.angle_alpha   90.00
_cell.angle_beta   90.00
_cell.angle_gamma   90.00
#
_symmetry.space_group_name_H-M   'P 1'
#
loop_
_entity.id
_entity.type
_entity.pdbx_description
1 polymer ?
#
loop_
_entity_poly.entity_id
_entity_poly.type
_entity_poly.pdbx_seq_one_letter_code
_entity_poly.pdbx_strand_id
1 'polypeptide(L)'
;MLKTIPGALRARIDRSTARRRYADLQDTLNETFDDLYVAQDHDDRAALQDRAAQLTEQLAETHTAAWGREADADGRPMAYSLAGRAALLRQVAATERAVIGAVPWSDAEPLPGDEYRTELLAWTELAHTSAPDRRASCLRRLHSLAAEHLGDRAAEVLVVLAEVEEHRAGGSTEHPSRHRLSRVLIHALMAVLAVVGVVPGLDILGRIVLWAVVLGAAYVALCVYVGVRGRAEGVNR
;
A
#
# COMPACT_ATOMS: atom_id res chain seq x y z
N MET A 1 19.04 2.70 -44.46
CA MET A 1 17.73 2.07 -44.21
C MET A 1 17.73 1.52 -42.78
N LEU A 2 17.12 2.23 -41.83
CA LEU A 2 16.93 1.73 -40.47
C LEU A 2 15.88 0.61 -40.50
N LYS A 3 16.28 -0.62 -40.13
CA LYS A 3 15.34 -1.74 -39.96
C LYS A 3 14.32 -1.36 -38.88
N THR A 4 13.05 -1.26 -39.27
CA THR A 4 11.93 -1.03 -38.37
C THR A 4 11.83 -2.18 -37.37
N ILE A 5 11.74 -1.84 -36.08
CA ILE A 5 11.57 -2.82 -35.01
C ILE A 5 10.27 -3.60 -35.25
N PRO A 6 10.28 -4.94 -35.21
CA PRO A 6 9.07 -5.75 -35.34
C PRO A 6 8.02 -5.36 -34.28
N GLY A 7 6.74 -5.27 -34.65
CA GLY A 7 5.67 -4.80 -33.77
C GLY A 7 5.55 -5.59 -32.46
N ALA A 8 5.77 -6.90 -32.50
CA ALA A 8 5.78 -7.75 -31.30
C ALA A 8 6.94 -7.42 -30.33
N LEU A 9 8.11 -7.08 -30.87
CA LEU A 9 9.26 -6.67 -30.06
C LEU A 9 9.01 -5.29 -29.43
N ARG A 10 8.41 -4.37 -30.19
CA ARG A 10 8.00 -3.05 -29.68
C ARG A 10 7.00 -3.18 -28.52
N ALA A 11 5.93 -3.96 -28.69
CA ALA A 11 4.95 -4.21 -27.63
C ALA A 11 5.58 -4.84 -26.36
N ARG A 12 6.57 -5.72 -26.52
CA ARG A 12 7.30 -6.30 -25.39
C ARG A 12 8.16 -5.27 -24.66
N ILE A 13 8.84 -4.39 -25.40
CA ILE A 13 9.63 -3.28 -24.84
C ILE A 13 8.70 -2.32 -24.09
N ASP A 14 7.60 -1.91 -24.72
CA ASP A 14 6.62 -0.99 -24.12
C ASP A 14 6.05 -1.55 -22.81
N ARG A 15 5.67 -2.84 -22.79
CA ARG A 15 5.21 -3.52 -21.58
C ARG A 15 6.29 -3.60 -20.49
N SER A 16 7.54 -3.88 -20.86
CA SER A 16 8.65 -3.93 -19.89
C SER A 16 8.94 -2.56 -19.27
N THR A 17 8.82 -1.49 -20.05
CA THR A 17 8.97 -0.11 -19.59
C THR A 17 7.82 0.28 -18.70
N ALA A 18 6.58 -0.06 -19.05
CA ALA A 18 5.41 0.15 -18.22
C ALA A 18 5.54 -0.56 -16.85
N ARG A 19 6.05 -1.80 -16.83
CA ARG A 19 6.29 -2.54 -15.57
C ARG A 19 7.34 -1.89 -14.67
N ARG A 20 8.43 -1.38 -15.25
CA ARG A 20 9.46 -0.65 -14.47
C ARG A 20 8.88 0.61 -13.85
N ARG A 21 8.20 1.43 -14.65
CA ARG A 21 7.50 2.62 -14.16
C ARG A 21 6.49 2.27 -13.07
N TYR A 22 5.72 1.21 -13.25
CA TYR A 22 4.76 0.74 -12.26
C TYR A 22 5.44 0.36 -10.94
N ALA A 23 6.56 -0.36 -11.00
CA ALA A 23 7.34 -0.72 -9.82
C ALA A 23 7.89 0.51 -9.11
N ASP A 24 8.47 1.47 -9.84
CA ASP A 24 9.00 2.71 -9.27
C ASP A 24 7.89 3.51 -8.57
N LEU A 25 6.72 3.63 -9.19
CA LEU A 25 5.55 4.29 -8.60
C LEU A 25 5.06 3.58 -7.33
N GLN A 26 5.02 2.24 -7.35
CA GLN A 26 4.64 1.45 -6.18
C GLN A 26 5.64 1.64 -5.03
N ASP A 27 6.93 1.80 -5.33
CA ASP A 27 7.98 2.01 -4.34
C ASP A 27 7.83 3.37 -3.67
N THR A 28 7.69 4.42 -4.48
CA THR A 28 7.42 5.77 -3.96
C THR A 28 6.11 5.82 -3.19
N LEU A 29 5.07 5.08 -3.62
CA LEU A 29 3.81 5.01 -2.87
C LEU A 29 4.01 4.36 -1.50
N ASN A 30 4.76 3.26 -1.44
CA ASN A 30 5.03 2.58 -0.18
C ASN A 30 5.90 3.46 0.75
N GLU A 31 6.88 4.18 0.22
CA GLU A 31 7.65 5.19 0.98
C GLU A 31 6.74 6.30 1.50
N THR A 32 5.81 6.82 0.68
CA THR A 32 4.84 7.83 1.11
C THR A 32 3.95 7.34 2.26
N PHE A 33 3.56 6.05 2.25
CA PHE A 33 2.83 5.44 3.36
C PHE A 33 3.70 5.26 4.61
N ASP A 34 5.00 4.97 4.46
CA ASP A 34 5.91 4.93 5.61
C ASP A 34 6.03 6.33 6.24
N ASP A 35 6.17 7.38 5.43
CA ASP A 35 6.25 8.77 5.90
C ASP A 35 4.98 9.20 6.65
N LEU A 36 3.80 8.66 6.27
CA LEU A 36 2.54 8.90 6.98
C LEU A 36 2.56 8.39 8.44
N TYR A 37 3.33 7.34 8.76
CA TYR A 37 3.43 6.83 10.13
C TYR A 37 4.14 7.80 11.08
N VAL A 38 5.04 8.64 10.55
CA VAL A 38 5.84 9.57 11.36
C VAL A 38 5.33 11.01 11.32
N ALA A 39 4.50 11.36 10.34
CA ALA A 39 3.94 12.70 10.20
C ALA A 39 2.99 13.07 11.35
N GLN A 40 3.37 14.08 12.14
CA GLN A 40 2.58 14.56 13.29
C GLN A 40 1.68 15.76 12.97
N ASP A 41 2.07 16.57 12.00
CA ASP A 41 1.30 17.74 11.56
C ASP A 41 0.18 17.33 10.58
N HIS A 42 -0.98 17.98 10.70
CA HIS A 42 -2.15 17.66 9.87
C HIS A 42 -1.96 18.06 8.41
N ASP A 43 -1.30 19.19 8.12
CA ASP A 43 -1.05 19.64 6.75
C ASP A 43 -0.04 18.71 6.05
N ASP A 44 1.02 18.31 6.76
CA ASP A 44 1.98 17.32 6.25
C ASP A 44 1.30 15.99 5.90
N ARG A 45 0.42 15.49 6.79
CA ARG A 45 -0.35 14.28 6.53
C ARG A 45 -1.28 14.44 5.33
N ALA A 46 -1.99 15.55 5.23
CA ALA A 46 -2.87 15.80 4.09
C ALA A 46 -2.08 15.84 2.77
N ALA A 47 -0.90 16.47 2.78
CA ALA A 47 -0.01 16.52 1.62
C ALA A 47 0.51 15.12 1.21
N LEU A 48 0.90 14.29 2.18
CA LEU A 48 1.32 12.91 1.95
C LEU A 48 0.16 12.03 1.43
N GLN A 49 -1.06 12.20 1.95
CA GLN A 49 -2.24 11.50 1.47
C GLN A 49 -2.59 11.90 0.03
N ASP A 50 -2.51 13.19 -0.32
CA ASP A 50 -2.68 13.65 -1.71
C ASP A 50 -1.58 13.12 -2.63
N ARG A 51 -0.33 13.07 -2.15
CA ARG A 51 0.77 12.47 -2.90
C ARG A 51 0.52 10.98 -3.16
N ALA A 52 0.07 10.24 -2.15
CA ALA A 52 -0.31 8.85 -2.28
C ALA A 52 -1.47 8.67 -3.28
N ALA A 53 -2.44 9.59 -3.29
CA ALA A 53 -3.53 9.57 -4.26
C ALA A 53 -3.03 9.75 -5.70
N GLN A 54 -2.16 10.74 -5.95
CA GLN A 54 -1.56 10.98 -7.26
C GLN A 54 -0.76 9.78 -7.76
N LEU A 55 0.05 9.16 -6.89
CA LEU A 55 0.81 7.96 -7.22
C LEU A 55 -0.12 6.79 -7.56
N THR A 56 -1.21 6.62 -6.80
CA THR A 56 -2.20 5.57 -7.05
C THR A 56 -2.94 5.78 -8.37
N GLU A 57 -3.29 7.02 -8.72
CA GLU A 57 -3.88 7.36 -10.01
C GLU A 57 -2.93 7.04 -11.18
N GLN A 58 -1.65 7.38 -11.04
CA GLN A 58 -0.64 7.02 -12.03
C GLN A 58 -0.43 5.49 -12.15
N LEU A 59 -0.56 4.76 -11.04
CA LEU A 59 -0.59 3.29 -11.06
C LEU A 59 -1.81 2.79 -11.83
N ALA A 60 -3.00 3.37 -11.62
CA ALA A 60 -4.22 3.02 -12.35
C ALA A 60 -4.05 3.20 -13.87
N GLU A 61 -3.52 4.35 -14.30
CA GLU A 61 -3.24 4.67 -15.70
C GLU A 61 -2.24 3.70 -16.33
N THR A 62 -1.21 3.32 -15.58
CA THR A 62 -0.12 2.47 -16.09
C THR A 62 -0.46 0.97 -16.03
N HIS A 63 -1.40 0.57 -15.17
CA HIS A 63 -1.67 -0.84 -14.86
C HIS A 63 -1.96 -1.68 -16.10
N THR A 64 -2.88 -1.23 -16.96
CA THR A 64 -3.28 -1.99 -18.15
C THR A 64 -2.11 -2.17 -19.13
N ALA A 65 -1.22 -1.18 -19.25
CA ALA A 65 -0.04 -1.28 -20.10
C ALA A 65 1.01 -2.26 -19.52
N ALA A 66 1.14 -2.32 -18.20
CA ALA A 66 2.10 -3.17 -17.50
C ALA A 66 1.68 -4.64 -17.40
N TRP A 67 0.40 -4.88 -17.08
CA TRP A 67 -0.11 -6.21 -16.70
C TRP A 67 -1.19 -6.74 -17.65
N GLY A 68 -1.83 -5.86 -18.42
CA GLY A 68 -2.96 -6.19 -19.28
C GLY A 68 -4.28 -5.91 -18.59
N ARG A 69 -5.37 -6.45 -19.13
CA ARG A 69 -6.72 -6.32 -18.55
C ARG A 69 -6.89 -7.33 -17.42
N GLU A 70 -6.34 -7.00 -16.26
CA GLU A 70 -6.57 -7.76 -15.03
C GLU A 70 -7.82 -7.25 -14.32
N ALA A 71 -8.54 -8.17 -13.70
CA ALA A 71 -9.67 -7.87 -12.84
C ALA A 71 -9.27 -8.04 -11.37
N ASP A 72 -9.93 -7.32 -10.47
CA ASP A 72 -9.84 -7.53 -9.03
C ASP A 72 -10.69 -8.73 -8.59
N ALA A 73 -10.78 -8.95 -7.28
CA ALA A 73 -11.52 -10.05 -6.69
C ALA A 73 -13.03 -10.01 -7.01
N ASP A 74 -13.57 -8.82 -7.28
CA ASP A 74 -14.98 -8.59 -7.60
C ASP A 74 -15.24 -8.61 -9.11
N GLY A 75 -14.22 -8.92 -9.93
CA GLY A 75 -14.30 -8.95 -11.38
C GLY A 75 -14.25 -7.57 -12.05
N ARG A 76 -14.00 -6.50 -11.29
CA ARG A 76 -13.86 -5.12 -11.82
C ARG A 76 -12.46 -4.93 -12.38
N PRO A 77 -12.24 -4.09 -13.40
CA PRO A 77 -10.89 -3.82 -13.89
C PRO A 77 -10.02 -3.24 -12.78
N MET A 78 -8.81 -3.78 -12.56
CA MET A 78 -7.94 -3.35 -11.46
C MET A 78 -7.64 -1.83 -11.49
N ALA A 79 -7.58 -1.23 -12.68
CA ALA A 79 -7.42 0.21 -12.84
C ALA A 79 -8.56 1.02 -12.20
N TYR A 80 -9.80 0.52 -12.22
CA TYR A 80 -10.94 1.17 -11.54
C TYR A 80 -10.78 1.12 -10.02
N SER A 81 -10.35 -0.01 -9.48
CA SER A 81 -10.16 -0.18 -8.04
C SER A 81 -9.01 0.70 -7.53
N LEU A 82 -7.93 0.85 -8.31
CA LEU A 82 -6.86 1.82 -8.05
C LEU A 82 -7.36 3.27 -8.13
N ALA A 83 -8.19 3.61 -9.12
CA ALA A 83 -8.78 4.95 -9.20
C ALA A 83 -9.70 5.26 -8.02
N GLY A 84 -10.51 4.29 -7.59
CA GLY A 84 -11.35 4.40 -6.38
C GLY A 84 -10.51 4.62 -5.12
N ARG A 85 -9.41 3.87 -4.98
CA ARG A 85 -8.42 4.08 -3.91
C ARG A 85 -7.83 5.49 -3.92
N ALA A 86 -7.49 6.02 -5.11
CA ALA A 86 -6.97 7.37 -5.24
C ALA A 86 -8.01 8.43 -4.82
N ALA A 87 -9.29 8.23 -5.17
CA ALA A 87 -10.37 9.12 -4.75
C ALA A 87 -10.55 9.13 -3.23
N LEU A 88 -10.56 7.95 -2.60
CA LEU A 88 -10.65 7.82 -1.14
C LEU A 88 -9.48 8.52 -0.43
N LEU A 89 -8.25 8.39 -0.95
CA LEU A 89 -7.07 9.07 -0.41
C LEU A 89 -7.22 10.60 -0.44
N ARG A 90 -7.71 11.18 -1.55
CA ARG A 90 -7.99 12.63 -1.64
C ARG A 90 -9.07 13.06 -0.66
N GLN A 91 -10.11 12.24 -0.51
CA GLN A 91 -11.20 12.55 0.41
C GLN A 91 -10.71 12.54 1.86
N VAL A 92 -9.90 11.57 2.27
CA VAL A 92 -9.27 11.59 3.59
C VAL A 92 -8.36 12.81 3.75
N ALA A 93 -7.55 13.15 2.75
CA ALA A 93 -6.72 14.37 2.78
C ALA A 93 -7.55 15.64 2.95
N ALA A 94 -8.73 15.73 2.32
CA ALA A 94 -9.66 16.83 2.51
C ALA A 94 -10.20 16.87 3.95
N THR A 95 -10.56 15.71 4.53
CA THR A 95 -10.97 15.65 5.94
C THR A 95 -9.85 16.07 6.88
N GLU A 96 -8.59 15.77 6.54
CA GLU A 96 -7.44 16.13 7.37
C GLU A 96 -7.21 17.63 7.45
N ARG A 97 -7.42 18.33 6.33
CA ARG A 97 -7.39 19.80 6.29
C ARG A 97 -8.60 20.43 6.97
N ALA A 98 -9.77 19.81 6.86
CA ALA A 98 -11.00 20.27 7.51
C ALA A 98 -10.93 20.17 9.04
N VAL A 99 -10.08 19.31 9.60
CA VAL A 99 -9.80 19.32 11.05
C VAL A 99 -9.08 20.60 11.49
N ILE A 100 -8.22 21.17 10.63
CA ILE A 100 -7.42 22.38 10.92
C ILE A 100 -8.24 23.66 10.68
N GLY A 101 -8.98 23.71 9.58
CA GLY A 101 -9.84 24.83 9.22
C GLY A 101 -11.30 24.45 9.34
N ALA A 102 -12.10 25.26 10.04
CA ALA A 102 -13.55 25.14 10.01
C ALA A 102 -14.04 25.34 8.56
N VAL A 103 -14.05 24.28 7.77
CA VAL A 103 -14.72 24.25 6.47
C VAL A 103 -16.20 24.11 6.82
N PRO A 104 -17.02 25.16 6.63
CA PRO A 104 -18.45 25.01 6.80
C PRO A 104 -18.93 24.09 5.68
N TRP A 105 -19.14 22.81 6.00
CA TRP A 105 -20.03 22.00 5.19
C TRP A 105 -21.40 22.65 5.32
N SER A 106 -21.82 23.30 4.23
CA SER A 106 -23.10 24.00 4.22
C SER A 106 -24.20 22.94 4.37
N ASP A 107 -25.02 23.07 5.41
CA ASP A 107 -26.25 22.29 5.62
C ASP A 107 -27.30 22.49 4.49
N ALA A 108 -26.95 23.17 3.40
CA ALA A 108 -27.88 23.79 2.46
C ALA A 108 -28.00 23.10 1.08
N GLU A 109 -27.42 21.92 0.85
CA GLU A 109 -27.77 21.12 -0.33
C GLU A 109 -28.52 19.83 0.06
N PRO A 110 -29.65 19.51 -0.60
CA PRO A 110 -30.35 18.27 -0.35
C PRO A 110 -29.43 17.09 -0.70
N LEU A 111 -29.12 16.31 0.33
CA LEU A 111 -28.32 15.10 0.27
C LEU A 111 -28.78 14.20 -0.89
N PRO A 112 -27.88 13.70 -1.74
CA PRO A 112 -28.23 12.75 -2.79
C PRO A 112 -28.68 11.42 -2.17
N GLY A 113 -30.00 11.26 -1.98
CA GLY A 113 -30.66 10.03 -1.53
C GLY A 113 -30.36 9.59 -0.09
N ASP A 114 -31.29 8.85 0.53
CA ASP A 114 -31.06 8.20 1.84
C ASP A 114 -29.95 7.13 1.79
N GLU A 115 -29.61 6.65 0.59
CA GLU A 115 -28.67 5.53 0.36
C GLU A 115 -27.24 5.84 0.85
N TYR A 116 -26.75 7.07 0.69
CA TYR A 116 -25.39 7.46 1.08
C TYR A 116 -25.31 8.26 2.39
N ARG A 117 -26.45 8.44 3.07
CA ARG A 117 -26.52 9.27 4.27
C ARG A 117 -25.61 8.77 5.38
N THR A 118 -25.52 7.46 5.56
CA THR A 118 -24.67 6.84 6.60
C THR A 118 -23.18 7.03 6.30
N GLU A 119 -22.78 6.89 5.04
CA GLU A 119 -21.39 7.11 4.61
C GLU A 119 -21.01 8.57 4.77
N LEU A 120 -21.88 9.49 4.34
CA LEU A 120 -21.63 10.92 4.47
C LEU A 120 -21.46 11.34 5.94
N LEU A 121 -22.33 10.85 6.84
CA LEU A 121 -22.20 11.11 8.27
C LEU A 121 -20.86 10.62 8.83
N ALA A 122 -20.36 9.47 8.37
CA ALA A 122 -19.06 8.95 8.78
C ALA A 122 -17.89 9.79 8.24
N TRP A 123 -18.00 10.33 7.02
CA TRP A 123 -17.03 11.30 6.47
C TRP A 123 -17.05 12.63 7.24
N THR A 124 -18.23 13.13 7.60
CA THR A 124 -18.35 14.32 8.45
C THR A 124 -17.75 14.09 9.83
N GLU A 125 -18.00 12.93 10.44
CA GLU A 125 -17.42 12.54 11.73
C GLU A 125 -15.88 12.53 11.66
N LEU A 126 -15.31 11.94 10.61
CA LEU A 126 -13.85 11.93 10.39
C LEU A 126 -13.28 13.36 10.28
N ALA A 127 -13.96 14.25 9.54
CA ALA A 127 -13.53 15.64 9.35
C ALA A 127 -13.52 16.49 10.64
N HIS A 128 -14.29 16.09 11.66
CA HIS A 128 -14.34 16.77 12.96
C HIS A 128 -13.56 16.04 14.05
N THR A 129 -12.84 14.98 13.69
CA THR A 129 -12.12 14.15 14.65
C THR A 129 -10.62 14.34 14.50
N SER A 130 -9.97 14.88 15.54
CA SER A 130 -8.51 15.03 15.61
C SER A 130 -7.82 13.88 16.37
N ALA A 131 -8.51 13.23 17.30
CA ALA A 131 -7.94 12.17 18.13
C ALA A 131 -7.64 10.89 17.32
N PRO A 132 -6.38 10.41 17.25
CA PRO A 132 -5.99 9.31 16.35
C PRO A 132 -6.82 8.02 16.52
N ASP A 133 -7.05 7.55 17.75
CA ASP A 133 -7.88 6.34 18.00
C ASP A 133 -9.29 6.44 17.42
N ARG A 134 -9.91 7.62 17.57
CA ARG A 134 -11.26 7.85 17.05
C ARG A 134 -11.24 7.95 15.53
N ARG A 135 -10.23 8.60 14.96
CA ARG A 135 -10.03 8.65 13.50
C ARG A 135 -9.87 7.27 12.90
N ALA A 136 -9.06 6.40 13.53
CA ALA A 136 -8.91 5.00 13.11
C ALA A 136 -10.25 4.25 13.09
N SER A 137 -11.08 4.47 14.12
CA SER A 137 -12.42 3.88 14.21
C SER A 137 -13.34 4.39 13.09
N CYS A 138 -13.32 5.69 12.81
CA CYS A 138 -14.06 6.27 11.68
C CYS A 138 -13.61 5.69 10.33
N LEU A 139 -12.30 5.57 10.11
CA LEU A 139 -11.73 5.01 8.87
C LEU A 139 -12.12 3.54 8.66
N ARG A 140 -12.15 2.71 9.71
CA ARG A 140 -12.65 1.33 9.61
C ARG A 140 -14.14 1.24 9.29
N ARG A 141 -14.95 2.11 9.89
CA ARG A 141 -16.37 2.19 9.57
C ARG A 141 -16.57 2.61 8.12
N LEU A 142 -15.82 3.61 7.65
CA LEU A 142 -15.82 4.06 6.27
C LEU A 142 -15.35 2.97 5.31
N HIS A 143 -14.38 2.14 5.68
CA HIS A 143 -13.99 0.97 4.88
C HIS A 143 -15.18 0.06 4.60
N SER A 144 -15.93 -0.33 5.64
CA SER A 144 -17.11 -1.20 5.47
C SER A 144 -18.17 -0.57 4.57
N LEU A 145 -18.44 0.74 4.73
CA LEU A 145 -19.45 1.44 3.93
C LEU A 145 -18.98 1.63 2.46
N ALA A 146 -17.74 2.07 2.26
CA ALA A 146 -17.19 2.31 0.92
C ALA A 146 -16.99 1.01 0.13
N ALA A 147 -16.71 -0.11 0.80
CA ALA A 147 -16.57 -1.43 0.18
C ALA A 147 -17.86 -1.87 -0.54
N GLU A 148 -19.03 -1.56 0.02
CA GLU A 148 -20.33 -1.92 -0.58
C GLU A 148 -20.51 -1.30 -1.97
N HIS A 149 -19.97 -0.10 -2.19
CA HIS A 149 -20.14 0.64 -3.45
C HIS A 149 -18.91 0.53 -4.37
N LEU A 150 -17.72 0.73 -3.82
CA LEU A 150 -16.46 0.81 -4.58
C LEU A 150 -15.76 -0.55 -4.73
N GLY A 151 -16.15 -1.55 -3.96
CA GLY A 151 -15.50 -2.87 -3.87
C GLY A 151 -14.40 -2.89 -2.83
N ASP A 152 -14.16 -4.07 -2.25
CA ASP A 152 -13.22 -4.26 -1.13
C ASP A 152 -11.82 -3.77 -1.47
N ARG A 153 -11.39 -3.99 -2.73
CA ARG A 153 -10.04 -3.64 -3.17
C ARG A 153 -9.78 -2.15 -3.21
N ALA A 154 -10.80 -1.35 -3.55
CA ALA A 154 -10.70 0.11 -3.53
C ALA A 154 -10.68 0.62 -2.09
N ALA A 155 -11.55 0.05 -1.24
CA ALA A 155 -11.72 0.46 0.15
C ALA A 155 -10.53 0.12 1.05
N GLU A 156 -9.73 -0.91 0.74
CA GLU A 156 -8.59 -1.41 1.55
C GLU A 156 -7.65 -0.31 2.03
N VAL A 157 -7.50 0.79 1.28
CA VAL A 157 -6.66 1.92 1.69
C VAL A 157 -7.11 2.58 3.00
N LEU A 158 -8.41 2.55 3.29
CA LEU A 158 -8.96 3.09 4.53
C LEU A 158 -8.54 2.24 5.73
N VAL A 159 -8.35 0.93 5.56
CA VAL A 159 -7.76 0.04 6.58
C VAL A 159 -6.30 0.41 6.81
N VAL A 160 -5.53 0.61 5.74
CA VAL A 160 -4.13 1.03 5.85
C VAL A 160 -4.00 2.35 6.61
N LEU A 161 -4.86 3.33 6.32
CA LEU A 161 -4.87 4.61 7.02
C LEU A 161 -5.36 4.47 8.47
N ALA A 162 -6.31 3.59 8.75
CA ALA A 162 -6.72 3.31 10.13
C ALA A 162 -5.55 2.76 10.95
N GLU A 163 -4.75 1.85 10.40
CA GLU A 163 -3.55 1.32 11.07
C GLU A 163 -2.49 2.40 11.32
N VAL A 164 -2.35 3.38 10.41
CA VAL A 164 -1.49 4.56 10.63
C VAL A 164 -1.97 5.36 11.85
N GLU A 165 -3.27 5.62 11.95
CA GLU A 165 -3.81 6.39 13.07
C GLU A 165 -3.72 5.64 14.41
N GLU A 166 -3.92 4.32 14.43
CA GLU A 166 -3.71 3.49 15.63
C GLU A 166 -2.25 3.50 16.09
N HIS A 167 -1.32 3.41 15.14
CA HIS A 167 0.10 3.50 15.46
C HIS A 167 0.44 4.82 16.16
N ARG A 168 -0.14 5.92 15.66
CA ARG A 168 0.02 7.25 16.24
C ARG A 168 -0.62 7.37 17.61
N ALA A 169 -1.79 6.76 17.82
CA ALA A 169 -2.42 6.72 19.13
C ALA A 169 -1.55 6.03 20.19
N GLY A 170 -0.78 5.01 19.78
CA GLY A 170 0.22 4.36 20.62
C GLY A 170 1.41 5.23 21.00
N GLY A 171 1.54 6.44 20.45
CA GLY A 171 2.63 7.38 20.75
C GLY A 171 4.00 6.96 20.22
N SER A 172 4.05 5.94 19.35
CA SER A 172 5.28 5.47 18.72
C SER A 172 5.61 6.36 17.51
N THR A 173 6.88 6.74 17.41
CA THR A 173 7.47 7.31 16.19
C THR A 173 8.32 6.28 15.43
N GLU A 174 8.50 5.08 16.01
CA GLU A 174 9.17 3.97 15.37
C GLU A 174 8.24 3.36 14.33
N HIS A 175 8.68 3.26 13.08
CA HIS A 175 7.87 2.64 12.03
C HIS A 175 7.40 1.26 12.49
N PRO A 176 6.10 0.90 12.34
CA PRO A 176 5.72 -0.48 12.57
C PRO A 176 6.59 -1.31 11.64
N SER A 177 7.32 -2.26 12.22
CA SER A 177 8.17 -3.18 11.49
C SER A 177 7.30 -4.17 10.70
N ARG A 178 6.39 -3.67 9.85
CA ARG A 178 5.86 -4.42 8.71
C ARG A 178 7.10 -4.93 8.02
N HIS A 179 7.31 -6.24 8.12
CA HIS A 179 8.52 -6.91 7.67
C HIS A 179 8.71 -6.67 6.17
N ARG A 180 9.25 -5.51 5.79
CA ARG A 180 10.03 -5.31 4.59
C ARG A 180 11.30 -6.11 4.84
N LEU A 181 11.18 -7.43 4.75
CA LEU A 181 12.26 -8.23 4.18
C LEU A 181 12.63 -7.47 2.91
N SER A 182 13.79 -6.81 2.91
CA SER A 182 14.19 -5.98 1.78
C SER A 182 14.02 -6.83 0.53
N ARG A 183 13.53 -6.24 -0.56
CA ARG A 183 13.36 -7.01 -1.80
C ARG A 183 14.63 -7.76 -2.18
N VAL A 184 15.79 -7.20 -1.83
CA VAL A 184 17.11 -7.84 -1.96
C VAL A 184 17.18 -9.15 -1.18
N LEU A 185 16.67 -9.21 0.05
CA LEU A 185 16.62 -10.41 0.89
C LEU A 185 15.66 -11.46 0.33
N ILE A 186 14.48 -11.04 -0.16
CA ILE A 186 13.53 -11.96 -0.81
C ILE A 186 14.11 -12.50 -2.13
N HIS A 187 14.70 -11.64 -2.96
CA HIS A 187 15.33 -12.05 -4.22
C HIS A 187 16.57 -12.93 -3.97
N ALA A 188 17.37 -12.62 -2.95
CA ALA A 188 18.51 -13.45 -2.55
C ALA A 188 18.04 -14.82 -2.07
N LEU A 189 16.99 -14.89 -1.24
CA LEU A 189 16.39 -16.15 -0.82
C LEU A 189 15.89 -16.96 -2.02
N MET A 190 15.12 -16.35 -2.90
CA MET A 190 14.60 -17.00 -4.11
C MET A 190 15.73 -17.45 -5.07
N ALA A 191 16.80 -16.68 -5.18
CA ALA A 191 17.97 -17.04 -5.99
C ALA A 191 18.73 -18.24 -5.39
N VAL A 192 18.95 -18.27 -4.07
CA VAL A 192 19.60 -19.40 -3.38
C VAL A 192 18.74 -20.66 -3.53
N LEU A 193 17.43 -20.53 -3.35
CA LEU A 193 16.46 -21.62 -3.55
C LEU A 193 16.49 -22.13 -5.01
N ALA A 194 16.52 -21.25 -6.00
CA ALA A 194 16.64 -21.63 -7.42
C ALA A 194 17.97 -22.37 -7.71
N VAL A 195 19.09 -21.93 -7.14
CA VAL A 195 20.40 -22.58 -7.31
C VAL A 195 20.39 -24.00 -6.73
N VAL A 196 19.76 -24.21 -5.56
CA VAL A 196 19.61 -25.54 -4.93
C VAL A 196 18.85 -26.51 -5.83
N GLY A 197 17.83 -26.05 -6.57
CA GLY A 197 17.06 -26.87 -7.49
C GLY A 197 17.84 -27.38 -8.72
N VAL A 198 18.92 -26.69 -9.09
CA VAL A 198 19.70 -26.94 -10.31
C VAL A 198 21.00 -27.69 -10.04
N VAL A 199 21.37 -27.95 -8.77
CA VAL A 199 22.62 -28.64 -8.44
C VAL A 199 22.66 -30.04 -9.07
N PRO A 200 23.59 -30.30 -10.01
CA PRO A 200 23.74 -31.61 -10.63
C PRO A 200 24.36 -32.61 -9.64
N GLY A 201 23.89 -33.86 -9.64
CA GLY A 201 24.42 -34.93 -8.78
C GLY A 201 23.71 -35.12 -7.43
N LEU A 202 22.72 -34.29 -7.12
CA LEU A 202 21.88 -34.42 -5.92
C LEU A 202 20.60 -35.20 -6.23
N ASP A 203 20.36 -36.28 -5.48
CA ASP A 203 19.12 -37.05 -5.53
C ASP A 203 17.95 -36.25 -4.91
N ILE A 204 16.72 -36.72 -5.13
CA ILE A 204 15.50 -36.00 -4.73
C ILE A 204 15.49 -35.73 -3.21
N LEU A 205 15.96 -36.70 -2.43
CA LEU A 205 15.94 -36.63 -0.97
C LEU A 205 17.00 -35.64 -0.47
N GLY A 206 18.20 -35.64 -1.04
CA GLY A 206 19.23 -34.64 -0.74
C GLY A 206 18.83 -33.22 -1.13
N ARG A 207 18.07 -33.04 -2.22
CA ARG A 207 17.50 -31.72 -2.58
C ARG A 207 16.55 -31.24 -1.49
N ILE A 208 15.58 -32.08 -1.08
CA ILE A 208 14.60 -31.71 -0.05
C ILE A 208 15.29 -31.31 1.26
N VAL A 209 16.30 -32.07 1.69
CA VAL A 209 17.08 -31.74 2.90
C VAL A 209 17.80 -30.41 2.73
N LEU A 210 18.42 -30.15 1.57
CA LEU A 210 19.13 -28.89 1.30
C LEU A 210 18.17 -27.69 1.28
N TRP A 211 16.97 -27.84 0.71
CA TRP A 211 15.90 -26.83 0.75
C TRP A 211 15.48 -26.52 2.19
N ALA A 212 15.25 -27.56 3.01
CA ALA A 212 14.88 -27.40 4.41
C ALA A 212 15.98 -26.69 5.24
N VAL A 213 17.25 -27.03 4.98
CA VAL A 213 18.39 -26.39 5.64
C VAL A 213 18.52 -24.92 5.24
N VAL A 214 18.36 -24.58 3.96
CA VAL A 214 18.40 -23.18 3.48
C VAL A 214 17.25 -22.36 4.07
N LEU A 215 16.03 -22.90 4.09
CA LEU A 215 14.89 -22.24 4.72
C LEU A 215 15.09 -22.06 6.23
N GLY A 216 15.59 -23.08 6.91
CA GLY A 216 15.91 -23.02 8.34
C GLY A 216 16.99 -21.99 8.65
N ALA A 217 18.09 -21.96 7.88
CA ALA A 217 19.15 -21.00 8.04
C ALA A 217 18.70 -19.56 7.75
N ALA A 218 17.88 -19.37 6.71
CA ALA A 218 17.30 -18.07 6.39
C ALA A 218 16.35 -17.59 7.49
N TYR A 219 15.54 -18.49 8.06
CA TYR A 219 14.67 -18.18 9.19
C TYR A 219 15.46 -17.80 10.44
N VAL A 220 16.51 -18.56 10.78
CA VAL A 220 17.39 -18.23 11.92
C VAL A 220 18.12 -16.91 11.70
N ALA A 221 18.63 -16.65 10.50
CA ALA A 221 19.27 -15.39 10.15
C ALA A 221 18.28 -14.21 10.26
N LEU A 222 17.02 -14.41 9.86
CA LEU A 222 15.96 -13.44 10.03
C LEU A 222 15.66 -13.16 11.51
N CYS A 223 15.52 -14.21 12.32
CA CYS A 223 15.30 -14.08 13.77
C CYS A 223 16.47 -13.37 14.47
N VAL A 224 17.71 -13.68 14.08
CA VAL A 224 18.91 -13.01 14.62
C VAL A 224 18.98 -11.56 14.17
N TYR A 225 18.71 -11.27 12.89
CA TYR A 225 18.69 -9.90 12.37
C TYR A 225 17.64 -9.04 13.11
N VAL A 226 16.43 -9.56 13.29
CA VAL A 226 15.36 -8.91 14.06
C VAL A 226 15.77 -8.74 15.53
N GLY A 227 16.33 -9.78 16.15
CA GLY A 227 16.73 -9.75 17.56
C GLY A 227 17.96 -8.90 17.88
N VAL A 228 18.90 -8.75 16.94
CA VAL A 228 20.09 -7.88 17.07
C VAL A 228 19.72 -6.43 16.84
N ARG A 229 18.83 -6.14 15.86
CA ARG A 229 18.35 -4.78 15.62
C ARG A 229 17.51 -4.25 16.78
N GLY A 230 16.62 -5.08 17.34
CA GLY A 230 15.87 -4.73 18.55
C GLY A 230 16.74 -4.52 19.80
N ARG A 231 17.93 -5.13 19.87
CA ARG A 231 18.90 -4.89 20.96
C ARG A 231 19.76 -3.65 20.74
N ALA A 232 20.14 -3.34 19.51
CA ALA A 232 20.90 -2.13 19.20
C ALA A 232 20.08 -0.85 19.44
N GLU A 233 18.77 -0.91 19.23
CA GLU A 233 17.85 0.21 19.51
C GLU A 233 17.57 0.38 21.03
N GLY A 234 17.72 -0.68 21.83
CA GLY A 234 17.60 -0.64 23.30
C GLY A 234 18.83 -0.16 24.06
N VAL A 235 20.01 -0.08 23.42
CA VAL A 235 21.27 0.36 24.06
C VAL A 235 21.54 1.86 23.84
N ASN A 236 20.82 2.51 22.92
CA ASN A 236 20.88 3.95 22.67
C ASN A 236 19.76 4.75 23.38
N ARG A 237 19.04 4.15 24.34
CA ARG A 237 18.10 4.83 25.24
C ARG A 237 18.73 5.09 26.60
#